data_AF-A0A947HWS1-F1
#
_entry.id   AF-A0A947HWS1-F1
#
_cell.length_a   1.000
_cell.length_b   1.000
_cell.length_c   1.000
_cell.angle_alpha   90.00
_cell.angle_beta   90.00
_cell.angle_gamma   90.00
#
_symmetry.space_group_name_H-M   'P 1'
#
loop_
_entity.id
_entity.type
_entity.pdbx_description
1 polymer ?
#
loop_
_entity_poly.entity_id
_entity_poly.type
_entity_poly.pdbx_seq_one_letter_code
_entity_poly.pdbx_strand_id
1 'polypeptide(L)' 'MNQPQKEALNHLLIVFFYSAVSSILPILIAYIQNDPRWALLIPVINAAWYSVTRYLKEQKLIEDGMSQGDGTV' A
#
# COMPACT_ATOMS: atom_id res chain seq x y z
N MET A 1 -5.55 -21.00 -11.76
CA MET A 1 -4.99 -19.63 -11.85
C MET A 1 -3.48 -19.76 -11.80
N ASN A 2 -2.78 -19.13 -12.73
CA ASN A 2 -1.32 -19.17 -12.74
C ASN A 2 -0.77 -18.20 -11.68
N GLN A 3 0.38 -18.53 -11.08
CA GLN A 3 1.06 -17.77 -10.03
C GLN A 3 1.05 -16.23 -10.24
N PRO A 4 1.44 -15.71 -11.42
CA PRO A 4 1.47 -14.25 -11.66
C PRO A 4 0.08 -13.59 -11.65
N GLN A 5 -0.98 -14.31 -12.03
CA GLN A 5 -2.36 -13.77 -12.00
C GLN A 5 -2.87 -13.65 -10.57
N LYS A 6 -2.49 -14.58 -9.69
CA LYS A 6 -2.88 -14.56 -8.28
C LYS A 6 -2.23 -13.39 -7.55
N GLU A 7 -0.97 -13.10 -7.87
CA GLU A 7 -0.19 -12.03 -7.27
C GLU A 7 -0.67 -10.64 -7.72
N ALA A 8 -0.95 -10.47 -9.02
CA ALA A 8 -1.55 -9.25 -9.55
C ALA A 8 -2.93 -8.97 -8.92
N LEU A 9 -3.76 -10.01 -8.74
CA LEU A 9 -5.06 -9.87 -8.10
C LEU A 9 -4.95 -9.45 -6.63
N ASN A 10 -4.01 -10.03 -5.88
CA ASN A 10 -3.73 -9.64 -4.50
C ASN A 10 -3.25 -8.19 -4.42
N HIS A 11 -2.37 -7.78 -5.33
CA HIS A 11 -1.86 -6.42 -5.33
C HIS A 11 -2.96 -5.40 -5.64
N LEU A 12 -3.83 -5.73 -6.60
CA LEU A 12 -4.97 -4.89 -6.98
C LEU A 12 -5.99 -4.79 -5.84
N LEU A 13 -6.27 -5.89 -5.13
CA LEU A 13 -7.09 -5.89 -3.92
C LEU A 13 -6.52 -4.97 -2.84
N ILE A 14 -5.22 -5.06 -2.55
CA ILE A 14 -4.57 -4.23 -1.53
C ILE A 14 -4.67 -2.74 -1.88
N VAL A 15 -4.40 -2.37 -3.13
CA VAL A 15 -4.50 -0.97 -3.60
C VAL A 15 -5.94 -0.47 -3.56
N PHE A 16 -6.90 -1.32 -3.96
CA PHE A 16 -8.32 -0.99 -3.92
C PHE A 16 -8.79 -0.75 -2.48
N PHE A 17 -8.48 -1.67 -1.56
CA PHE A 17 -8.83 -1.52 -0.14
C PHE A 17 -8.16 -0.30 0.49
N TYR A 18 -6.88 -0.05 0.18
CA TYR A 18 -6.22 1.15 0.66
C TYR A 18 -6.92 2.43 0.19
N SER A 19 -7.29 2.50 -1.09
CA SER A 19 -7.94 3.68 -1.66
C SER A 19 -9.34 3.89 -1.06
N ALA A 20 -10.09 2.80 -0.88
CA ALA A 20 -11.41 2.84 -0.26
C ALA A 20 -11.34 3.25 1.22
N VAL A 21 -10.44 2.64 2.00
CA VAL A 21 -10.28 2.96 3.42
C VAL A 21 -9.74 4.38 3.60
N SER A 22 -8.73 4.81 2.83
CA SER A 22 -8.13 6.13 2.98
C SER A 22 -9.08 7.28 2.62
N SER A 23 -10.04 7.05 1.73
CA SER A 23 -11.03 8.06 1.36
C SER A 23 -12.16 8.19 2.39
N ILE A 24 -12.57 7.09 3.02
CA ILE A 24 -13.72 7.03 3.92
C ILE A 24 -13.35 7.18 5.41
N LEU A 25 -12.21 6.64 5.85
CA LEU A 25 -11.82 6.61 7.25
C LEU A 25 -11.66 8.01 7.88
N PRO A 26 -11.03 9.02 7.23
CA PRO A 26 -10.92 10.36 7.80
C PRO A 26 -12.29 11.03 7.98
N ILE A 27 -13.19 10.78 7.04
CA ILE A 27 -14.56 11.32 7.05
C ILE A 27 -15.36 10.70 8.18
N LEU A 28 -15.28 9.37 8.35
CA LEU A 28 -15.94 8.66 9.44
C LEU A 28 -15.44 9.11 10.82
N ILE A 29 -14.12 9.30 10.98
CA ILE A 29 -13.57 9.74 12.27
C ILE A 29 -13.98 11.18 12.57
N ALA A 30 -13.92 12.09 11.59
CA ALA A 30 -14.39 13.46 11.75
C ALA A 30 -15.88 13.52 12.12
N TYR A 31 -16.70 12.65 11.51
CA TYR A 31 -18.13 12.53 11.80
C TYR A 31 -18.41 12.04 13.22
N ILE A 32 -17.69 11.00 13.69
CA ILE A 32 -17.89 10.43 15.03
C ILE A 32 -17.45 11.42 16.12
N GLN A 33 -16.36 12.17 15.89
CA GLN A 33 -15.78 13.04 16.92
C GLN A 33 -16.28 14.48 16.88
N ASN A 34 -17.08 14.88 15.87
CA ASN A 34 -17.52 16.27 15.66
C ASN A 34 -16.37 17.30 15.70
N ASP A 35 -15.14 16.88 15.37
CA ASP A 35 -13.96 17.75 15.33
C ASP A 35 -13.32 17.71 13.92
N PRO A 36 -13.27 18.84 13.19
CA PRO A 36 -12.71 18.88 11.85
C PRO A 36 -11.19 18.63 11.82
N ARG A 37 -10.48 18.67 12.95
CA ARG A 37 -9.03 18.42 13.03
C ARG A 37 -8.65 17.00 12.62
N TRP A 38 -9.58 16.06 12.63
CA TRP A 38 -9.35 14.70 12.14
C TRP A 38 -9.04 14.63 10.63
N ALA A 39 -9.34 15.69 9.87
CA ALA A 39 -8.84 15.86 8.50
C ALA A 39 -7.30 15.89 8.43
N LEU A 40 -6.60 16.21 9.52
CA LEU A 40 -5.14 16.16 9.61
C LEU A 40 -4.58 14.73 9.59
N LEU A 41 -5.43 13.70 9.70
CA LEU A 41 -5.01 12.31 9.46
C LEU A 41 -4.72 12.03 7.99
N ILE A 42 -5.27 12.82 7.05
CA ILE A 42 -5.05 12.64 5.61
C ILE A 42 -3.55 12.57 5.25
N PRO A 43 -2.70 13.55 5.64
CA PRO A 43 -1.26 13.47 5.39
C PRO A 43 -0.58 12.29 6.10
N VAL A 44 -1.06 11.87 7.28
CA VAL A 44 -0.51 10.72 8.02
C VAL A 44 -0.79 9.42 7.26
N ILE A 45 -2.02 9.23 6.78
CA ILE A 45 -2.43 8.08 5.96
C ILE A 45 -1.61 8.04 4.67
N ASN A 46 -1.41 9.19 4.04
CA ASN A 46 -0.61 9.28 2.82
C ASN A 46 0.87 8.92 3.06
N ALA A 47 1.46 9.35 4.17
CA ALA A 47 2.82 8.99 4.56
C ALA A 47 2.96 7.49 4.88
N ALA A 48 1.97 6.90 5.55
CA ALA A 48 1.92 5.46 5.82
C ALA A 48 1.93 4.66 4.51
N TRP A 49 1.15 5.09 3.51
CA TRP A 49 1.10 4.43 2.21
C TRP A 49 2.37 4.58 1.40
N TYR A 50 2.96 5.78 1.39
CA TYR A 50 4.25 5.98 0.76
C TYR A 50 5.31 5.04 1.35
N SER A 51 5.29 4.85 2.68
CA SER A 51 6.20 3.94 3.36
C SER A 51 5.95 2.47 2.99
N VAL A 52 4.68 2.04 2.95
CA VAL A 52 4.31 0.68 2.55
C VAL A 52 4.67 0.40 1.10
N THR A 53 4.35 1.32 0.19
CA THR A 53 4.67 1.17 -1.24
C THR A 53 6.18 1.16 -1.48
N ARG A 54 6.93 2.00 -0.78
CA ARG A 54 8.39 1.98 -0.80
C ARG A 54 8.95 0.66 -0.27
N TYR A 55 8.47 0.18 0.86
CA TYR A 55 8.90 -1.08 1.45
C TYR A 55 8.63 -2.27 0.53
N LEU A 56 7.43 -2.36 -0.06
CA LEU A 56 7.09 -3.40 -1.03
C LEU A 56 7.96 -3.31 -2.29
N LYS A 57 8.27 -2.09 -2.74
CA LYS A 57 9.17 -1.88 -3.89
C LYS A 57 10.61 -2.29 -3.56
N GLU A 58 11.09 -1.98 -2.37
CA GLU A 58 12.43 -2.38 -1.89
C GLU A 58 12.54 -3.91 -1.77
N GLN A 59 11.53 -4.60 -1.24
CA GLN A 59 11.51 -6.06 -1.23
C GLN A 59 11.55 -6.65 -2.63
N LYS A 60 10.76 -6.10 -3.56
CA LYS A 60 10.72 -6.56 -4.94
C LYS A 60 12.05 -6.34 -5.68
N LEU A 61 12.72 -5.21 -5.41
CA LEU A 61 14.06 -4.93 -5.92
C LEU A 61 15.12 -5.88 -5.35
N ILE A 62 14.99 -6.28 -4.08
CA ILE A 62 15.88 -7.28 -3.46
C ILE A 62 15.67 -8.66 -4.10
N GLU A 63 14.43 -9.04 -4.38
CA GLU A 63 14.09 -10.31 -5.04
C GLU A 63 14.58 -10.37 -6.50
N ASP A 64 14.37 -9.29 -7.27
CA ASP A 64 14.91 -9.17 -8.63
C ASP A 64 16.45 -9.13 -8.64
N GLY A 65 17.06 -8.45 -7.67
CA GLY A 65 18.53 -8.37 -7.51
C GLY A 65 19.18 -9.68 -7.09
N MET A 66 18.48 -10.53 -6.31
CA MET A 66 18.91 -11.89 -5.99
C MET A 66 18.74 -12.84 -7.18
N SER A 67 17.67 -12.68 -7.97
CA SER A 67 17.43 -13.52 -9.16
C SER A 67 18.42 -13.24 -10.30
N GLN A 68 18.97 -12.03 -10.38
CA GLN A 68 20.01 -11.66 -11.36
C GLN A 68 21.44 -12.05 -10.93
N GLY A 69 21.63 -12.47 -9.67
CA GLY A 69 22.94 -12.87 -9.13
C GLY A 69 23.27 -14.36 -9.21
N ASP A 70 22.29 -15.23 -9.55
CA ASP A 70 22.45 -16.68 -9.62
C ASP A 70 22.31 -17.17 -11.08
N GLY A 71 23.15 -16.59 -11.94
CA GLY A 71 23.21 -16.91 -13.35
C GLY A 71 24.58 -16.53 -13.93
N THR A 72 25.50 -17.50 -13.94
CA THR A 72 26.81 -17.51 -14.58
C THR A 72 27.94 -16.74 -13.86
N VAL A 73 28.82 -17.46 -13.14
CA VAL A 73 30.17 -17.85 -13.60
C VAL A 73 30.59 -19.15 -12.92
#